data_AF-A0A7K8G7J9-F1
#
_entry.id   AF-A0A7K8G7J9-F1
#
_cell.length_a   1.000
_cell.length_b   1.000
_cell.length_c   1.000
_cell.angle_alpha   90.00
_cell.angle_beta   90.00
_cell.angle_gamma   90.00
#
_symmetry.space_group_name_H-M   'P 1'
#
loop_
_entity.id
_entity.type
_entity.pdbx_description
1 polymer ?
#
loop_
_entity_poly.entity_id
_entity_poly.type
_entity_poly.pdbx_seq_one_letter_code
_entity_poly.pdbx_strand_id
1 'polypeptide(L)'
;VLRTQVQPSTVLYVSNLSESKVSPAFENRLEYSREGNRTVITLHKLQEKDSDNYVCAEEVTKTPLLSASGTMVLVQGAERARSQGCDRSFWGLYALAIVVTLLFCALVFCTLYRVHVKKYFQKKKPNVVYEDMSYNSRRSTLVR
;
A
#
# COMPACT_ATOMS: atom_id res chain seq x y z
N VAL A 1 -14.62 13.73 -24.32
CA VAL A 1 -14.08 12.36 -24.12
C VAL A 1 -14.88 11.42 -25.01
N LEU A 2 -14.28 10.93 -26.10
CA LEU A 2 -14.91 9.93 -26.97
C LEU A 2 -15.00 8.62 -26.17
N ARG A 3 -16.19 8.25 -25.68
CA ARG A 3 -16.40 6.89 -25.15
C ARG A 3 -16.47 5.98 -26.37
N THR A 4 -15.39 5.28 -26.67
CA THR A 4 -15.44 4.14 -27.60
C THR A 4 -16.39 3.12 -26.98
N GLN A 5 -17.59 3.01 -27.55
CA GLN A 5 -18.53 1.96 -27.20
C GLN A 5 -17.92 0.66 -27.71
N VAL A 6 -17.15 -0.02 -26.86
CA VAL A 6 -16.66 -1.36 -27.16
C VAL A 6 -17.87 -2.27 -27.05
N GLN A 7 -18.22 -2.93 -28.15
CA GLN A 7 -19.30 -3.89 -28.16
C GLN A 7 -18.89 -5.11 -27.31
N PRO A 8 -19.68 -5.49 -26.29
CA PRO A 8 -19.33 -6.63 -25.46
C PRO A 8 -19.35 -7.91 -26.28
N SER A 9 -18.44 -8.82 -25.97
CA SER A 9 -18.40 -10.15 -26.61
C SER A 9 -19.53 -11.02 -26.08
N THR A 10 -20.21 -11.74 -26.98
CA THR A 10 -21.30 -12.64 -26.58
C THR A 10 -20.77 -13.89 -25.88
N VAL A 11 -21.12 -14.07 -24.61
CA VAL A 11 -20.80 -15.26 -23.81
C VAL A 11 -21.86 -16.35 -23.98
N LEU A 12 -23.13 -15.94 -23.88
CA LEU A 12 -24.33 -16.77 -24.00
C LEU A 12 -25.38 -16.00 -24.80
N TYR A 13 -25.98 -16.64 -25.79
CA TYR A 13 -27.16 -16.15 -26.48
C TYR A 13 -28.33 -17.10 -26.21
N VAL A 14 -29.50 -16.55 -25.91
CA VAL A 14 -30.73 -17.33 -25.70
C VAL A 14 -31.81 -16.78 -26.60
N SER A 15 -32.35 -17.63 -27.47
CA SER A 15 -33.45 -17.25 -28.36
C SER A 15 -34.80 -17.32 -27.65
N ASN A 16 -35.81 -16.68 -28.24
CA ASN A 16 -37.20 -16.77 -27.77
C ASN A 16 -37.75 -18.20 -27.86
N LEU A 17 -37.16 -19.05 -28.71
CA LEU A 17 -37.51 -20.47 -28.84
C LEU A 17 -36.82 -21.35 -27.77
N SER A 18 -36.21 -20.72 -26.75
CA SER A 18 -35.46 -21.37 -25.66
C SER A 18 -34.22 -22.15 -26.11
N GLU A 19 -33.75 -21.91 -27.33
CA GLU A 19 -32.46 -22.43 -27.78
C GLU A 19 -31.34 -21.54 -27.23
N SER A 20 -30.36 -22.15 -26.59
CA SER A 20 -29.18 -21.45 -26.06
C SER A 20 -27.94 -21.78 -26.87
N LYS A 21 -27.17 -20.75 -27.22
CA LYS A 21 -25.85 -20.88 -27.85
C LYS A 21 -24.77 -20.32 -26.93
N VAL A 22 -23.88 -21.20 -26.51
CA VAL A 22 -22.72 -20.85 -25.68
C VAL A 22 -21.53 -20.52 -26.58
N SER A 23 -20.75 -19.51 -26.22
CA SER A 23 -19.50 -19.19 -26.91
C SER A 23 -18.46 -20.31 -26.71
N PRO A 24 -17.66 -20.67 -27.74
CA PRO A 24 -16.67 -21.75 -27.64
C PRO A 24 -15.68 -21.61 -26.47
N ALA A 25 -15.37 -20.39 -26.03
CA ALA A 25 -14.47 -20.15 -24.90
C ALA A 25 -15.02 -20.67 -23.54
N PHE A 26 -16.33 -20.90 -23.47
CA PHE A 26 -17.07 -21.31 -22.28
C PHE A 26 -17.73 -22.69 -22.45
N GLU A 27 -17.47 -23.35 -23.57
CA GLU A 27 -18.01 -24.68 -23.88
C GLU A 27 -17.68 -25.68 -22.76
N ASN A 28 -18.65 -26.54 -22.40
CA ASN A 28 -18.54 -27.54 -21.33
C ASN A 28 -18.27 -26.98 -19.92
N ARG A 29 -18.32 -25.66 -19.74
CA ARG A 29 -18.13 -25.00 -18.43
C ARG A 29 -19.28 -24.07 -18.07
N LEU A 30 -20.01 -23.54 -19.04
CA LEU A 30 -21.16 -22.69 -18.80
C LEU A 30 -22.46 -23.47 -18.95
N GLU A 31 -23.29 -23.39 -17.92
CA GLU A 31 -24.63 -23.94 -17.88
C GLU A 31 -25.66 -22.80 -17.76
N TYR A 32 -26.78 -22.97 -18.45
CA TYR A 32 -27.89 -22.04 -18.44
C TYR A 32 -29.15 -22.77 -17.98
N SER A 33 -29.87 -22.17 -17.04
CA SER A 33 -31.21 -22.61 -16.68
C SER A 33 -32.16 -21.42 -16.54
N ARG A 34 -33.43 -21.68 -16.83
CA ARG A 34 -34.51 -20.71 -16.68
C ARG A 34 -35.63 -21.35 -15.89
N GLU A 35 -36.00 -20.69 -14.79
CA GLU A 35 -37.12 -21.08 -13.94
C GLU A 35 -38.08 -19.89 -13.84
N GLY A 36 -39.17 -19.93 -14.60
CA GLY A 36 -40.09 -18.80 -14.74
C GLY A 36 -39.40 -17.55 -15.31
N ASN A 37 -39.42 -16.45 -14.56
CA ASN A 37 -38.74 -15.20 -14.90
C ASN A 37 -37.27 -15.17 -14.42
N ARG A 38 -36.82 -16.18 -13.67
CA ARG A 38 -35.45 -16.25 -13.15
C ARG A 38 -34.55 -16.94 -14.16
N THR A 39 -33.52 -16.24 -14.58
CA THR A 39 -32.43 -16.79 -15.39
C THR A 39 -31.23 -17.03 -14.50
N VAL A 40 -30.65 -18.23 -14.56
CA VAL A 40 -29.44 -18.59 -13.82
C VAL A 40 -28.38 -19.03 -14.82
N ILE A 41 -27.21 -18.40 -14.74
CA ILE A 41 -26.05 -18.73 -15.53
C ILE A 41 -24.99 -19.23 -14.55
N THR A 42 -24.55 -20.47 -14.72
CA THR A 42 -23.55 -21.10 -13.86
C THR A 42 -22.28 -21.31 -14.67
N LEU A 43 -21.16 -20.73 -14.24
CA LEU A 43 -19.85 -20.92 -14.85
C LEU A 43 -18.97 -21.78 -13.95
N HIS A 44 -18.74 -23.02 -14.37
CA HIS A 44 -17.89 -24.00 -13.72
C HIS A 44 -16.42 -23.82 -14.10
N LYS A 45 -15.52 -24.32 -13.24
CA LYS A 45 -14.07 -24.36 -13.51
C LYS A 45 -13.54 -22.99 -13.99
N LEU A 46 -13.80 -21.94 -13.20
CA LEU A 46 -13.37 -20.56 -13.47
C LEU A 46 -11.85 -20.50 -13.74
N GLN A 47 -11.47 -19.68 -14.71
CA GLN A 47 -10.09 -19.42 -15.12
C GLN A 47 -9.77 -17.93 -14.99
N GLU A 48 -8.49 -17.56 -14.79
CA GLU A 48 -8.11 -16.14 -14.66
C GLU A 48 -8.60 -15.28 -15.83
N LYS A 49 -8.59 -15.85 -17.05
CA LYS A 49 -9.06 -15.22 -18.29
C LYS A 49 -10.58 -14.95 -18.34
N ASP A 50 -11.34 -15.55 -17.43
CA ASP A 50 -12.78 -15.32 -17.32
C ASP A 50 -13.08 -14.06 -16.48
N SER A 51 -12.06 -13.33 -16.01
CA SER A 51 -12.23 -12.08 -15.26
C SER A 51 -12.69 -10.94 -16.17
N ASP A 52 -13.93 -10.49 -16.02
CA ASP A 52 -14.49 -9.38 -16.78
C ASP A 52 -15.79 -8.85 -16.12
N ASN A 53 -16.39 -7.82 -16.71
CA ASN A 53 -17.72 -7.32 -16.40
C ASN A 53 -18.78 -8.02 -17.26
N TYR A 54 -19.55 -8.90 -16.64
CA TYR A 54 -20.63 -9.64 -17.30
C TYR A 54 -21.92 -8.83 -17.24
N VAL A 55 -22.55 -8.61 -18.39
CA VAL A 55 -23.81 -7.87 -18.50
C VAL A 55 -24.88 -8.76 -19.11
N CYS A 56 -26.09 -8.70 -18.56
CA CYS A 56 -27.27 -9.28 -19.20
C CYS A 56 -27.88 -8.23 -20.12
N ALA A 57 -27.93 -8.51 -21.41
CA ALA A 57 -28.55 -7.64 -22.39
C ALA A 57 -29.70 -8.37 -23.08
N GLU A 58 -30.84 -7.69 -23.16
CA GLU A 58 -31.94 -8.11 -24.03
C GLU A 58 -31.80 -7.36 -25.35
N GLU A 59 -31.74 -8.09 -26.46
CA GLU A 59 -31.65 -7.49 -27.79
C GLU A 59 -33.01 -6.94 -28.19
N VAL A 60 -33.35 -5.77 -27.65
CA VAL A 60 -34.52 -5.00 -28.09
C VAL A 60 -34.13 -4.35 -29.41
N THR A 61 -34.78 -4.78 -30.49
CA THR A 61 -34.59 -4.27 -31.84
C THR A 61 -34.57 -2.74 -31.82
N LYS A 62 -33.39 -2.15 -32.05
CA LYS A 62 -33.12 -0.71 -32.28
C LYS A 62 -32.93 0.23 -31.08
N THR A 63 -32.71 -0.24 -29.86
CA THR A 63 -32.29 0.65 -28.75
C THR A 63 -30.86 0.36 -28.28
N PRO A 64 -30.04 1.40 -28.02
CA PRO A 64 -28.71 1.20 -27.45
C PRO A 64 -28.87 0.44 -26.12
N LEU A 65 -28.06 -0.61 -25.94
CA LEU A 65 -28.03 -1.53 -24.80
C LEU A 65 -28.58 -0.82 -23.54
N LEU A 66 -29.85 -1.06 -23.22
CA LEU A 66 -30.53 -0.46 -22.08
C LEU A 66 -29.67 -0.74 -20.85
N SER A 67 -29.45 0.29 -20.02
CA SER A 67 -28.57 0.30 -18.85
C SER A 67 -28.63 -1.02 -18.08
N ALA A 68 -27.76 -1.95 -18.44
CA ALA A 68 -27.74 -3.30 -17.90
C ALA A 68 -26.87 -3.25 -16.65
N SER A 69 -27.44 -3.69 -15.52
CA SER A 69 -26.63 -3.93 -14.32
C SER A 69 -25.64 -5.05 -14.65
N GLY A 70 -24.36 -4.73 -14.60
CA GLY A 70 -23.28 -5.68 -14.83
C GLY A 70 -22.76 -6.26 -13.51
N THR A 71 -22.29 -7.49 -13.56
CA THR A 71 -21.57 -8.15 -12.47
C THR A 71 -20.10 -8.24 -12.82
N MET A 72 -19.24 -7.65 -11.99
CA MET A 72 -17.79 -7.80 -12.13
C MET A 72 -17.38 -9.15 -11.52
N VAL A 73 -16.72 -9.98 -12.32
CA VAL A 73 -16.14 -11.25 -11.87
C VAL A 73 -14.64 -11.12 -11.94
N LEU A 74 -13.96 -11.40 -10.83
CA LEU A 74 -12.50 -11.43 -10.75
C LEU A 74 -12.05 -12.82 -10.29
N VAL A 75 -11.30 -13.50 -11.14
CA VAL A 75 -10.74 -14.82 -10.87
C VAL A 75 -9.24 -14.67 -10.68
N GLN A 76 -8.75 -14.97 -9.47
CA GLN A 76 -7.32 -14.94 -9.15
C GLN A 76 -6.78 -16.35 -9.02
N GLY A 77 -5.59 -16.60 -9.57
CA GLY A 77 -4.85 -17.82 -9.33
C GLY A 77 -4.48 -17.99 -7.86
N ALA A 78 -4.38 -19.23 -7.40
CA ALA A 78 -4.15 -19.58 -6.00
C ALA A 78 -2.87 -18.96 -5.40
N GLU A 79 -1.86 -18.69 -6.22
CA GLU A 79 -0.62 -18.02 -5.81
C GLU A 79 -0.82 -16.52 -5.55
N ARG A 80 -1.60 -15.84 -6.41
CA ARG A 80 -1.92 -14.41 -6.25
C ARG A 80 -2.92 -14.18 -5.13
N ALA A 81 -3.87 -15.09 -4.91
CA ALA A 81 -4.78 -15.00 -3.76
C ALA A 81 -4.03 -15.04 -2.42
N ARG A 82 -2.96 -15.83 -2.31
CA ARG A 82 -2.09 -15.84 -1.11
C ARG A 82 -1.29 -14.56 -0.95
N SER A 83 -0.82 -13.96 -2.05
CA SER A 83 -0.01 -12.73 -2.01
C SER A 83 -0.86 -11.45 -1.93
N GLN A 84 -2.11 -11.50 -2.34
CA GLN A 84 -3.07 -10.39 -2.32
C GLN A 84 -3.87 -10.30 -1.01
N GLY A 85 -3.69 -11.28 -0.11
CA GLY A 85 -4.03 -11.14 1.30
C GLY A 85 -3.06 -10.18 1.98
N CYS A 86 -3.27 -8.87 1.85
CA CYS A 86 -2.71 -7.83 2.72
C CYS A 86 -1.17 -7.75 2.95
N ASP A 87 -0.32 -8.45 2.19
CA ASP A 87 1.12 -8.49 2.53
C ASP A 87 1.98 -7.37 1.93
N ARG A 88 1.38 -6.44 1.16
CA ARG A 88 2.16 -5.39 0.48
C ARG A 88 2.48 -4.17 1.35
N SER A 89 1.97 -4.09 2.58
CA SER A 89 2.13 -2.92 3.46
C SER A 89 2.89 -3.19 4.77
N PHE A 90 3.22 -4.44 5.10
CA PHE A 90 3.86 -4.72 6.40
C PHE A 90 5.36 -4.40 6.39
N TRP A 91 6.08 -4.76 5.33
CA TRP A 91 7.54 -4.59 5.29
C TRP A 91 7.98 -3.12 5.35
N GLY A 92 7.25 -2.22 4.66
CA GLY A 92 7.51 -0.78 4.71
C GLY A 92 7.24 -0.16 6.08
N LEU A 93 6.16 -0.57 6.76
CA LEU A 93 5.85 -0.12 8.11
C LEU A 93 6.85 -0.64 9.14
N TYR A 94 7.30 -1.89 9.02
CA TYR A 94 8.36 -2.44 9.87
C TYR A 94 9.68 -1.72 9.67
N ALA A 95 10.10 -1.48 8.42
CA ALA A 95 11.32 -0.74 8.13
C ALA A 95 11.26 0.68 8.70
N LEU A 96 10.13 1.38 8.54
CA LEU A 96 9.92 2.71 9.11
C LEU A 96 9.98 2.70 10.64
N ALA A 97 9.31 1.73 11.28
CA ALA A 97 9.31 1.59 12.74
C ALA A 97 10.73 1.33 13.29
N ILE A 98 11.53 0.50 12.63
CA ILE A 98 12.93 0.24 13.00
C ILE A 98 13.76 1.52 12.92
N VAL A 99 13.65 2.28 11.82
CA VAL A 99 14.40 3.54 11.65
C VAL A 99 14.02 4.56 12.72
N VAL A 100 12.72 4.74 12.98
CA VAL A 100 12.22 5.66 14.02
C VAL A 100 12.74 5.25 15.40
N THR A 101 12.72 3.95 15.71
CA THR A 101 13.22 3.42 16.99
C THR A 101 14.72 3.66 17.15
N LEU A 102 15.53 3.39 16.12
CA LEU A 102 16.98 3.61 16.13
C LEU A 102 17.33 5.09 16.32
N LEU A 103 16.62 6.01 15.64
CA LEU A 103 16.81 7.44 15.80
C LEU A 103 16.48 7.90 17.22
N PHE A 104 15.37 7.40 17.79
CA PHE A 104 15.00 7.72 19.16
C PHE A 104 16.05 7.22 20.17
N CYS A 105 16.52 5.98 20.02
CA CYS A 105 17.61 5.44 20.83
C CYS A 105 18.87 6.31 20.73
N ALA A 106 19.29 6.69 19.52
CA ALA A 106 20.44 7.55 19.32
C ALA A 106 20.30 8.91 20.00
N LEU A 107 19.11 9.52 19.96
CA LEU A 107 18.84 10.79 20.67
C LEU A 107 18.92 10.63 22.19
N VAL A 108 18.38 9.54 22.75
CA VAL A 108 18.49 9.24 24.19
C VAL A 108 19.96 9.04 24.57
N PHE A 109 20.72 8.26 23.82
CA PHE A 109 22.15 8.09 24.06
C PHE A 109 22.93 9.42 23.96
N CYS A 110 22.64 10.23 22.94
CA CYS A 110 23.27 11.55 22.76
C CYS A 110 22.97 12.51 23.92
N THR A 111 21.72 12.55 24.40
CA THR A 111 21.34 13.41 25.52
C THR A 111 21.98 12.96 26.82
N LEU A 112 21.96 11.65 27.12
CA LEU A 112 22.64 11.09 28.28
C LEU A 112 24.16 11.34 28.21
N TYR A 113 24.80 11.07 27.08
CA TYR A 113 26.23 11.33 26.89
C TYR A 113 26.57 12.81 27.10
N ARG A 114 25.81 13.74 26.51
CA ARG A 114 26.02 15.18 26.70
C ARG A 114 25.85 15.61 28.16
N VAL A 115 24.85 15.08 28.88
CA VAL A 115 24.63 15.37 30.30
C VAL A 115 25.80 14.83 31.14
N HIS A 116 26.25 13.61 30.88
CA HIS A 116 27.39 13.02 31.57
C HIS A 116 28.67 13.83 31.33
N VAL A 117 29.02 14.12 30.08
CA VAL A 117 30.19 14.92 29.72
C VAL A 117 30.12 16.31 30.39
N LYS A 118 28.96 16.98 30.32
CA LYS A 118 28.76 18.27 31.01
C LYS A 118 28.97 18.16 32.52
N LYS A 119 28.54 17.06 33.15
CA LYS A 119 28.74 16.81 34.59
C LYS A 119 30.21 16.54 34.96
N TYR A 120 30.99 15.94 34.05
CA TYR A 120 32.44 15.76 34.23
C TYR A 120 33.21 17.08 34.06
N PHE A 121 32.90 17.86 33.03
CA PHE A 121 33.56 19.15 32.78
C PHE A 121 33.14 20.27 33.75
N GLN A 122 32.03 20.12 34.49
CA GLN A 122 31.63 21.07 35.53
C GLN A 122 32.34 20.85 36.88
N LYS A 123 33.25 19.88 37.03
CA LYS A 123 33.99 19.70 38.30
C LYS A 123 35.17 20.66 38.46
N LYS A 124 35.11 21.40 39.58
CA LYS A 124 36.02 22.36 40.24
C LYS A 124 36.73 23.37 39.33
N LYS A 125 36.26 24.62 39.40
CA LYS A 125 37.12 25.79 39.22
C LYS A 125 38.30 25.64 40.20
N PRO A 126 39.57 25.67 39.78
CA PRO A 126 40.65 25.82 40.73
C PRO A 126 40.42 27.14 41.47
N ASN A 127 40.56 27.12 42.80
CA ASN A 127 40.66 28.35 43.57
C ASN A 127 41.97 29.02 43.12
N VAL A 128 41.91 29.85 42.09
CA VAL A 128 43.04 30.66 41.66
C VAL A 128 43.15 31.77 42.71
N VAL A 129 43.95 31.51 43.74
CA VAL A 129 44.46 32.57 44.61
C VAL A 129 45.39 33.40 43.73
N TYR A 130 44.98 34.63 43.42
CA TYR A 130 45.78 35.56 42.64
C TYR A 130 46.85 36.12 43.58
N GLU A 131 48.08 35.62 43.50
CA GLU A 131 49.22 36.31 44.11
C GLU A 131 49.47 37.60 43.32
N ASP A 132 49.34 38.74 44.01
CA ASP A 132 49.64 40.05 43.46
C ASP A 132 51.15 40.16 43.21
N MET A 133 51.57 40.06 41.95
CA MET A 133 52.98 40.09 41.53
C MET A 133 53.57 41.53 41.49
N SER A 134 53.00 42.46 42.26
CA SER A 134 53.38 43.88 42.24
C SER A 134 54.61 44.25 43.09
N TYR A 135 55.29 43.29 43.72
CA TYR A 135 56.34 43.61 44.71
C TYR A 135 57.80 43.63 44.20
N ASN A 136 58.09 43.17 42.98
CA ASN A 136 59.48 43.07 42.50
C ASN A 136 60.01 44.23 41.64
N SER A 137 59.25 45.32 41.48
CA SER A 137 59.67 46.44 40.61
C SER A 137 60.47 47.56 41.31
N ARG A 138 60.67 47.54 42.63
CA ARG A 138 61.26 48.68 43.38
C ARG A 138 62.59 48.40 44.10
N ARG A 139 63.49 47.58 43.56
CA ARG A 139 64.80 47.36 44.22
C ARG A 139 66.06 47.49 43.39
N SER A 140 66.01 48.09 42.21
CA SER A 140 67.20 48.39 41.40
C SER A 140 67.43 49.89 41.21
N THR A 141 67.50 50.64 42.31
CA THR A 141 68.18 51.95 42.36
C THR A 141 68.81 52.13 43.74
N LEU A 142 69.99 51.54 43.94
CA LEU A 142 70.92 52.09 44.94
C LEU A 142 72.36 51.99 44.43
N VAL A 143 72.84 53.18 44.08
CA VAL A 143 74.19 53.59 43.73
C VAL A 143 75.15 53.30 44.89
N ARG A 144 76.29 52.66 44.61
CA ARG A 144 77.63 53.07 45.04
C ARG A 144 78.70 52.30 44.26
#